data_AF-A0A925I8S5-F1
#
_entry.id   AF-A0A925I8S5-F1
#
_cell.length_a   1.000
_cell.length_b   1.000
_cell.length_c   1.000
_cell.angle_alpha   90.00
_cell.angle_beta   90.00
_cell.angle_gamma   90.00
#
_symmetry.space_group_name_H-M   'P 1'
#
loop_
_entity.id
_entity.type
_entity.pdbx_description
1 polymer ?
#
loop_
_entity_poly.entity_id
_entity_poly.type
_entity_poly.pdbx_seq_one_letter_code
_entity_poly.pdbx_strand_id
1 'polypeptide(L)' 'MPLHRRSPKWGFTNIGRLIFNKVNLDTLSESFKDGDSVTPEVLTEKGLIRGRGR' A
#
# COMPACT_ATOMS: atom_id res chain seq x y z
N MET A 1 -9.98 -3.56 39.07
CA MET A 1 -8.91 -4.00 38.13
C MET A 1 -8.80 -3.02 36.97
N PRO A 2 -7.58 -2.65 36.53
CA PRO A 2 -7.34 -1.80 35.37
C PRO A 2 -7.91 -2.40 34.07
N LEU A 3 -8.45 -1.55 33.19
CA LEU A 3 -9.14 -1.97 31.96
C LEU A 3 -8.25 -2.82 31.02
N HIS A 4 -6.95 -2.51 30.93
CA HIS A 4 -5.99 -3.24 30.09
C HIS A 4 -5.78 -4.72 30.50
N ARG A 5 -6.20 -5.11 31.72
CA ARG A 5 -6.10 -6.49 32.22
C ARG A 5 -7.39 -7.27 32.03
N ARG A 6 -8.50 -6.59 31.70
CA ARG A 6 -9.82 -7.18 31.50
C ARG A 6 -10.06 -7.56 30.05
N SER A 7 -9.45 -6.83 29.11
CA SER A 7 -9.49 -7.16 27.69
C SER A 7 -8.52 -8.31 27.38
N PRO A 8 -8.98 -9.36 26.69
CA PRO A 8 -8.08 -10.44 26.25
C PRO A 8 -7.13 -9.94 25.17
N LYS A 9 -5.99 -10.63 25.01
CA LYS A 9 -5.07 -10.40 23.91
C LYS A 9 -5.54 -11.22 22.70
N TRP A 10 -5.67 -10.58 21.55
CA TRP A 10 -6.13 -11.25 20.34
C TRP A 10 -5.03 -11.37 19.29
N GLY A 11 -4.94 -12.56 18.70
CA GLY A 11 -4.17 -12.83 17.48
C GLY A 11 -2.65 -12.84 17.65
N PHE A 12 -1.97 -12.76 16.51
CA PHE A 12 -0.52 -12.69 16.38
C PHE A 12 -0.16 -11.75 15.23
N THR A 13 1.06 -11.22 15.22
CA THR A 13 1.55 -10.42 14.08
C THR A 13 2.25 -11.34 13.08
N ASN A 14 1.77 -11.40 11.84
CA ASN A 14 2.41 -12.18 10.79
C ASN A 14 3.65 -11.44 10.25
N ILE A 15 4.83 -12.03 10.45
CA ILE A 15 6.14 -11.48 10.02
C ILE A 15 6.32 -11.57 8.50
N GLY A 16 5.74 -12.58 7.84
CA GLY A 16 5.82 -12.80 6.39
C GLY A 16 4.69 -12.13 5.60
N ARG A 17 4.00 -11.13 6.18
CA ARG A 17 2.88 -10.46 5.50
C ARG A 17 3.40 -9.66 4.29
N LEU A 18 2.93 -10.03 3.10
CA LEU A 18 3.15 -9.23 1.89
C LEU A 18 2.31 -7.96 1.95
N ILE A 19 2.98 -6.81 1.93
CA ILE A 19 2.35 -5.49 1.91
C ILE A 19 2.39 -4.98 0.47
N PHE A 20 1.22 -4.68 -0.07
CA PHE A 20 1.08 -4.14 -1.41
C PHE A 20 0.93 -2.63 -1.37
N ASN A 21 1.53 -1.96 -2.36
CA ASN A 21 1.23 -0.56 -2.65
C ASN A 21 -0.07 -0.50 -3.44
N LYS A 22 -1.10 0.15 -2.87
CA LYS A 22 -2.38 0.33 -3.55
C LYS A 22 -2.32 1.63 -4.36
N VAL A 23 -2.85 1.58 -5.57
CA VAL A 23 -3.03 2.74 -6.44
C VAL A 23 -4.49 2.75 -6.87
N ASN A 24 -5.14 3.90 -6.80
CA ASN A 24 -6.54 4.04 -7.18
C ASN A 24 -6.65 4.21 -8.70
N LEU A 25 -7.78 3.78 -9.26
CA LEU A 25 -8.04 3.92 -10.69
C LEU A 25 -8.17 5.40 -11.08
N ASP A 26 -8.82 6.21 -10.25
CA ASP A 26 -8.96 7.66 -10.48
C ASP A 26 -7.60 8.34 -10.61
N THR A 27 -6.65 8.00 -9.71
CA THR A 27 -5.28 8.55 -9.77
C THR A 27 -4.52 8.13 -11.02
N LEU A 28 -4.85 6.96 -11.58
CA LEU A 28 -4.26 6.49 -12.83
C LEU A 28 -4.84 7.24 -14.03
N SER A 29 -6.16 7.44 -14.06
CA SER A 29 -6.84 8.20 -15.11
C SER A 29 -6.42 9.66 -15.17
N GLU A 30 -6.12 10.31 -14.04
CA GLU A 30 -5.60 11.67 -14.01
C GLU A 30 -4.13 11.76 -14.47
N SER A 31 -3.35 10.71 -14.23
CA SER A 31 -1.90 10.73 -14.43
C SER A 31 -1.44 10.14 -15.77
N PHE A 32 -2.29 9.41 -16.48
CA PHE A 32 -1.96 8.71 -17.73
C PHE A 32 -2.97 9.04 -18.84
N LYS A 33 -2.51 9.05 -20.09
CA LYS A 33 -3.39 9.17 -21.26
C LYS A 33 -3.81 7.79 -21.75
N ASP A 34 -4.94 7.71 -22.44
CA ASP A 34 -5.41 6.46 -23.04
C ASP A 34 -4.35 5.89 -24.00
N GLY A 35 -3.89 4.67 -23.70
CA GLY A 35 -2.87 3.96 -24.47
C GLY A 35 -1.45 4.00 -23.89
N ASP A 36 -1.21 4.68 -22.76
CA ASP A 36 0.09 4.66 -22.09
C ASP A 36 0.40 3.31 -21.42
N SER A 37 1.68 2.93 -21.40
CA SER A 37 2.14 1.74 -20.69
C SER A 37 2.31 2.03 -19.18
N VAL A 38 1.50 1.36 -18.36
CA VAL A 38 1.53 1.48 -16.90
C VAL A 38 2.47 0.43 -16.32
N THR A 39 3.76 0.75 -16.24
CA THR A 39 4.78 -0.11 -15.61
C THR A 39 5.13 0.37 -14.20
N PRO A 40 5.64 -0.52 -13.32
CA PRO A 40 6.07 -0.14 -11.97
C PRO A 40 7.12 0.98 -11.93
N GLU A 41 7.96 1.08 -12.95
CA GLU A 41 8.98 2.13 -13.11
C GLU A 41 8.32 3.50 -13.29
N VAL A 42 7.39 3.61 -14.25
CA VAL A 42 6.66 4.85 -14.54
C VAL A 42 5.79 5.27 -13.35
N LEU A 43 5.20 4.31 -12.63
CA LEU A 43 4.45 4.58 -11.41
C LEU A 43 5.33 5.12 -10.26
N THR A 44 6.60 4.71 -10.23
CA THR A 44 7.57 5.22 -9.24
C THR A 44 8.05 6.62 -9.62
N GLU A 45 8.33 6.87 -10.89
CA GLU A 45 8.73 8.20 -11.40
C GLU A 45 7.64 9.25 -11.18
N LYS A 46 6.38 8.88 -11.40
CA LYS A 46 5.22 9.76 -11.12
C LYS A 46 4.89 9.89 -9.63
N GLY A 47 5.60 9.18 -8.75
CA GLY A 47 5.39 9.23 -7.30
C GLY A 47 4.10 8.57 -6.81
N LEU A 48 3.42 7.79 -7.67
CA LEU A 48 2.18 7.08 -7.33
C LEU A 48 2.43 5.85 -6.46
N ILE A 49 3.64 5.29 -6.53
CA ILE A 49 4.09 4.17 -5.71
C ILE A 49 5.35 4.57 -4.95
N ARG A 50 5.42 4.24 -3.65
CA ARG A 50 6.69 4.28 -2.92
C ARG A 50 7.60 3.19 -3.47
N GLY A 51 8.75 3.61 -4.03
CA GLY A 51 9.79 2.69 -4.48
C GLY A 51 10.18 1.69 -3.39
N ARG A 52 10.69 0.53 -3.78
CA ARG A 52 11.04 -0.62 -2.90
C ARG A 52 12.05 -0.32 -1.77
N GLY A 53 12.49 0.94 -1.60
CA GLY A 53 13.41 1.39 -0.57
C GLY A 53 12.86 2.57 0.21
N ARG A 54 11.93 2.31 1.15
CA ARG A 54 11.80 2.96 2.46
C ARG A 54 10.65 2.33 3.25
#